data_AF-K1Y2V2-F1
#
_entry.id   AF-K1Y2V2-F1
#
_cell.length_a   1.000
_cell.length_b   1.000
_cell.length_c   1.000
_cell.angle_alpha   90.00
_cell.angle_beta   90.00
_cell.angle_gamma   90.00
#
_symmetry.space_group_name_H-M   'P 1'
#
loop_
_entity.id
_entity.type
_entity.pdbx_description
1 polymer ?
#
loop_
_entity_poly.entity_id
_entity_poly.type
_entity_poly.pdbx_seq_one_letter_code
_entity_poly.pdbx_strand_id
1 'polypeptide(L)'
;IVEKRKNAQLSEMFYQNLNKTAIVEDQVDTKNLNIGKAKIMQYSDNKVIIETENPGDGFLFFGDVYYPTWKVSIDGKKSKIYKTNHTFRGIFVPPGNHRIVFYNSLF
;
A
#
# COMPACT_ATOMS: atom_id res chain seq x y z
N ILE A 1 5.91 -0.88 26.03
CA ILE A 1 4.96 -1.72 25.23
C ILE A 1 5.08 -1.46 23.73
N VAL A 2 5.25 -0.20 23.28
CA VAL A 2 5.44 0.16 21.85
C VAL A 2 6.73 -0.41 21.24
N GLU A 3 7.83 -0.38 21.99
CA GLU A 3 9.16 -0.81 21.53
C GLU A 3 9.26 -2.33 21.28
N LYS A 4 8.56 -3.14 22.09
CA LYS A 4 8.46 -4.60 21.92
C LYS A 4 7.76 -4.99 20.60
N ARG A 5 6.77 -4.21 20.16
CA ARG A 5 6.04 -4.48 18.89
C ARG A 5 6.90 -4.15 17.66
N LYS A 6 7.68 -3.07 17.72
CA LYS A 6 8.65 -2.72 16.66
C LYS A 6 9.71 -3.80 16.47
N ASN A 7 10.30 -4.28 17.58
CA ASN A 7 11.34 -5.31 17.51
C ASN A 7 10.80 -6.66 16.99
N ALA A 8 9.55 -6.99 17.29
CA ALA A 8 8.89 -8.19 16.75
C ALA A 8 8.69 -8.10 15.23
N GLN A 9 8.16 -6.98 14.72
CA GLN A 9 7.97 -6.76 13.27
C GLN A 9 9.30 -6.78 12.49
N LEU A 10 10.34 -6.16 13.05
CA LEU A 10 11.69 -6.17 12.47
C LEU A 10 12.26 -7.58 12.40
N SER A 11 12.08 -8.39 13.45
CA SER A 11 12.52 -9.79 13.42
C SER A 11 11.76 -10.61 12.37
N GLU A 12 10.45 -10.41 12.24
CA GLU A 12 9.63 -11.08 11.22
C GLU A 12 10.09 -10.75 9.79
N MET A 13 10.55 -9.53 9.51
CA MET A 13 11.13 -9.17 8.21
C MET A 13 12.34 -10.02 7.81
N PHE A 14 13.18 -10.43 8.77
CA PHE A 14 14.36 -11.24 8.50
C PHE A 14 14.02 -12.72 8.25
N TYR A 15 12.88 -13.20 8.74
CA TYR A 15 12.45 -14.60 8.59
C TYR A 15 11.41 -14.79 7.47
N GLN A 16 10.74 -13.73 7.03
CA GLN A 16 9.71 -13.79 6.00
C GLN A 16 10.28 -13.45 4.62
N ASN A 17 9.78 -14.14 3.59
CA ASN A 17 10.07 -13.77 2.22
C ASN A 17 9.24 -12.55 1.83
N LEU A 18 9.84 -11.36 1.85
CA LEU A 18 9.16 -10.10 1.52
C LEU A 18 8.70 -10.01 0.06
N ASN A 19 9.14 -10.93 -0.82
CA ASN A 19 8.55 -11.06 -2.16
C ASN A 19 7.15 -11.70 -2.12
N LYS A 20 6.72 -12.25 -0.98
CA LYS A 20 5.42 -12.91 -0.79
C LYS A 20 4.61 -12.34 0.39
N THR A 21 5.24 -11.56 1.27
CA THR A 21 4.62 -11.07 2.50
C THR A 21 4.85 -9.56 2.66
N ALA A 22 3.78 -8.84 3.01
CA ALA A 22 3.81 -7.40 3.30
C ALA A 22 3.45 -7.16 4.78
N ILE A 23 4.31 -6.47 5.51
CA ILE A 23 4.10 -6.10 6.92
C ILE A 23 3.55 -4.69 6.96
N VAL A 24 2.34 -4.53 7.48
CA VAL A 24 1.66 -3.24 7.56
C VAL A 24 1.72 -2.72 8.99
N GLU A 25 2.11 -1.46 9.19
CA GLU A 25 2.29 -0.91 10.54
C GLU A 25 0.98 -0.69 11.29
N ASP A 26 -0.12 -0.42 10.57
CA ASP A 26 -1.46 -0.29 11.13
C ASP A 26 -2.26 -1.59 11.07
N GLN A 27 -3.28 -1.69 11.91
CA GLN A 27 -4.26 -2.78 11.80
C GLN A 27 -5.06 -2.62 10.50
N VAL A 28 -4.97 -3.64 9.64
CA VAL A 28 -5.78 -3.80 8.44
C VAL A 28 -6.60 -5.06 8.62
N ASP A 29 -7.88 -5.01 8.26
CA ASP A 29 -8.68 -6.23 8.20
C ASP A 29 -8.20 -7.07 7.00
N THR A 30 -7.51 -8.17 7.30
CA THR A 30 -6.94 -9.07 6.29
C THR A 30 -7.79 -10.30 6.05
N LYS A 31 -8.93 -10.46 6.74
CA LYS A 31 -9.66 -11.74 6.78
C LYS A 31 -10.19 -12.22 5.43
N ASN A 32 -10.33 -11.34 4.43
CA ASN A 32 -10.89 -11.69 3.12
C ASN A 32 -10.17 -10.98 1.95
N LEU A 33 -8.85 -10.89 1.99
CA LEU A 33 -8.11 -10.31 0.87
C LEU A 33 -8.06 -11.27 -0.33
N ASN A 34 -8.26 -10.71 -1.51
CA ASN A 34 -8.26 -11.40 -2.79
C ASN A 34 -7.08 -10.96 -3.64
N ILE A 35 -6.66 -11.86 -4.54
CA ILE A 35 -5.61 -11.56 -5.52
C ILE A 35 -6.23 -10.72 -6.64
N GLY A 36 -5.87 -9.44 -6.67
CA GLY A 36 -6.18 -8.53 -7.78
C GLY A 36 -5.02 -8.39 -8.76
N LYS A 37 -5.25 -7.67 -9.85
CA LYS A 37 -4.22 -7.24 -10.80
C LYS A 37 -3.99 -5.74 -10.65
N ALA A 38 -2.78 -5.30 -10.90
CA ALA A 38 -2.42 -3.88 -10.93
C ALA A 38 -1.52 -3.58 -12.12
N LYS A 39 -1.75 -2.44 -12.77
CA LYS A 39 -0.94 -1.96 -13.89
C LYS A 39 -0.62 -0.48 -13.69
N ILE A 40 0.67 -0.15 -13.75
CA ILE A 40 1.12 1.25 -13.73
C ILE A 40 0.82 1.86 -15.10
N MET A 41 0.02 2.92 -15.11
CA MET A 41 -0.35 3.66 -16.32
C MET A 41 0.49 4.91 -16.51
N GLN A 42 0.96 5.51 -15.41
CA GLN A 42 1.89 6.63 -15.43
C GLN A 42 2.78 6.56 -14.20
N TYR A 43 4.07 6.82 -14.39
CA TYR A 43 5.06 6.94 -13.33
C TYR A 43 5.86 8.21 -13.53
N SER A 44 5.84 9.11 -12.55
CA SER A 44 6.62 10.35 -12.54
C SER A 44 6.90 10.77 -11.10
N ASP A 45 7.87 11.67 -10.91
CA ASP A 45 8.40 12.04 -9.59
C ASP A 45 7.32 12.51 -8.60
N ASN A 46 6.30 13.23 -9.09
CA ASN A 46 5.25 13.81 -8.25
C ASN A 46 3.89 13.11 -8.42
N LYS A 47 3.77 12.13 -9.31
CA LYS A 47 2.49 11.50 -9.64
C LYS A 47 2.66 10.09 -10.18
N VAL A 48 1.91 9.15 -9.60
CA VAL A 48 1.81 7.78 -10.09
C VAL A 48 0.34 7.43 -10.26
N ILE A 49 0.01 6.84 -11.41
CA ILE A 49 -1.34 6.36 -11.73
C ILE A 49 -1.29 4.85 -11.92
N ILE A 50 -2.12 4.13 -11.19
CA ILE A 50 -2.22 2.67 -11.25
C ILE A 50 -3.68 2.31 -11.49
N GLU A 51 -3.92 1.40 -12.43
CA GLU A 51 -5.23 0.78 -12.63
C GLU A 51 -5.23 -0.60 -11.97
N THR A 52 -6.29 -0.92 -11.25
CA THR A 52 -6.46 -2.21 -10.58
C THR A 52 -7.73 -2.90 -11.01
N GLU A 53 -7.69 -4.24 -11.07
CA GLU A 53 -8.85 -5.12 -11.26
C GLU A 53 -8.88 -6.09 -10.07
N ASN A 54 -9.89 -5.93 -9.21
CA ASN A 54 -9.98 -6.64 -7.95
C ASN A 54 -11.30 -7.44 -7.87
N PRO A 55 -11.27 -8.79 -7.80
CA PRO A 55 -12.49 -9.60 -7.65
C PRO A 55 -13.11 -9.50 -6.24
N GLY A 56 -12.35 -9.00 -5.26
CA GLY A 56 -12.76 -8.77 -3.88
C GLY A 56 -11.85 -7.73 -3.25
N ASP A 57 -11.97 -7.51 -1.94
CA ASP A 57 -11.08 -6.60 -1.22
C ASP A 57 -9.61 -7.00 -1.43
N GLY A 58 -8.74 -6.03 -1.67
CA GLY A 58 -7.33 -6.26 -1.95
C GLY A 58 -6.44 -5.29 -1.21
N PHE A 59 -5.18 -5.66 -1.03
CA PHE A 59 -4.16 -4.76 -0.51
C PHE A 59 -3.08 -4.57 -1.57
N LEU A 60 -3.00 -3.36 -2.12
CA LEU A 60 -1.97 -3.00 -3.10
C LEU A 60 -0.70 -2.62 -2.33
N PHE A 61 0.34 -3.43 -2.47
CA PHE A 61 1.70 -3.04 -2.12
C PHE A 61 2.34 -2.27 -3.27
N PHE A 62 2.93 -1.12 -2.97
CA PHE A 62 3.68 -0.32 -3.93
C PHE A 62 5.08 -0.04 -3.39
N GLY A 63 6.08 -0.64 -4.02
CA GLY A 63 7.50 -0.63 -3.60
C GLY A 63 8.22 0.70 -3.73
N ASP A 64 7.50 1.82 -3.76
CA ASP A 64 8.05 3.18 -3.74
C ASP A 64 8.08 3.73 -2.31
N VAL A 65 9.08 4.57 -2.01
CA VAL A 65 9.40 5.02 -0.66
C VAL A 65 8.31 5.95 -0.12
N TYR A 66 7.66 5.56 0.97
CA TYR A 66 6.71 6.37 1.72
C TYR A 66 7.35 7.65 2.26
N TYR A 67 6.87 8.78 1.77
CA TYR A 67 7.09 10.09 2.39
C TYR A 67 5.75 10.67 2.87
N PRO A 68 5.68 11.32 4.06
CA PRO A 68 4.44 11.84 4.64
C PRO A 68 3.66 12.83 3.76
N THR A 69 4.33 13.43 2.78
CA THR A 69 3.79 14.46 1.88
C THR A 69 2.92 13.88 0.76
N TRP A 70 2.99 12.56 0.55
CA TRP A 70 2.20 11.89 -0.46
C TRP A 70 0.77 11.65 0.00
N LYS A 71 -0.16 11.85 -0.93
CA LYS A 71 -1.57 11.54 -0.78
C LYS A 71 -1.97 10.52 -1.83
N VAL A 72 -3.06 9.81 -1.55
CA VAL A 72 -3.65 8.86 -2.48
C VAL A 72 -5.14 9.11 -2.65
N SER A 73 -5.63 8.90 -3.86
CA SER A 73 -7.06 8.80 -4.15
C SER A 73 -7.39 7.54 -4.91
N ILE A 74 -8.55 6.98 -4.63
CA ILE A 74 -9.19 5.88 -5.36
C ILE A 74 -10.42 6.49 -6.04
N ASP A 75 -10.45 6.49 -7.37
CA ASP A 75 -11.52 7.08 -8.18
C ASP A 75 -11.86 8.53 -7.77
N GLY A 76 -10.80 9.32 -7.50
CA GLY A 76 -10.91 10.71 -7.07
C GLY A 76 -11.28 10.92 -5.60
N LYS A 77 -11.61 9.88 -4.84
CA LYS A 77 -11.87 9.95 -3.40
C LYS A 77 -10.60 9.71 -2.60
N LYS A 78 -10.31 10.57 -1.61
CA LYS A 78 -9.12 10.40 -0.75
C LYS A 78 -9.16 9.06 -0.03
N SER A 79 -8.03 8.37 0.01
CA SER A 79 -7.85 7.12 0.76
C SER A 79 -6.61 7.20 1.66
N LYS A 80 -6.43 6.21 2.52
CA LYS A 80 -5.33 6.13 3.48
C LYS A 80 -4.15 5.39 2.86
N ILE A 81 -2.96 5.98 2.98
CA ILE A 81 -1.70 5.27 2.73
C ILE A 81 -1.27 4.59 4.02
N TYR A 82 -1.02 3.29 3.93
CA TYR A 82 -0.43 2.50 4.97
C TYR A 82 1.08 2.42 4.74
N LYS A 83 1.85 2.59 5.81
CA LYS A 83 3.28 2.31 5.76
C LYS A 83 3.48 0.80 5.80
N THR A 84 4.14 0.28 4.77
CA THR A 84 4.31 -1.16 4.55
C THR A 84 5.79 -1.50 4.44
N ASN A 85 6.24 -2.57 5.08
CA ASN A 85 7.65 -2.96 5.21
C ASN A 85 8.53 -1.76 5.64
N HIS A 86 8.03 -0.95 6.59
CA HIS A 86 8.62 0.27 7.18
C HIS A 86 8.91 1.46 6.25
N THR A 87 9.09 1.21 4.96
CA THR A 87 9.60 2.22 4.02
C THR A 87 8.70 2.37 2.80
N PHE A 88 7.82 1.42 2.49
CA PHE A 88 7.01 1.43 1.27
C PHE A 88 5.57 1.86 1.51
N ARG A 89 4.84 2.09 0.42
CA ARG A 89 3.42 2.46 0.45
C ARG A 89 2.56 1.21 0.28
N GLY A 90 1.48 1.12 1.03
CA GLY A 90 0.39 0.19 0.77
C GLY A 90 -0.95 0.90 0.83
N ILE A 91 -1.95 0.40 0.11
CA ILE A 91 -3.32 0.88 0.20
C ILE A 91 -4.30 -0.29 0.20
N PHE A 92 -5.42 -0.10 0.88
CA PHE A 92 -6.58 -0.97 0.73
C PHE A 92 -7.34 -0.58 -0.54
N VAL A 93 -7.73 -1.57 -1.34
CA VAL A 93 -8.46 -1.38 -2.59
C VAL A 93 -9.74 -2.23 -2.53
N PRO A 94 -10.93 -1.62 -2.61
CA PRO A 94 -12.18 -2.35 -2.60
C PRO A 94 -12.35 -3.22 -3.87
N PRO A 95 -13.41 -4.06 -3.94
CA PRO A 95 -13.70 -4.86 -5.12
C PRO A 95 -14.09 -3.97 -6.31
N GLY A 96 -13.63 -4.36 -7.50
CA GLY A 96 -13.94 -3.69 -8.76
C GLY A 96 -12.71 -3.17 -9.49
N ASN A 97 -12.98 -2.36 -10.51
CA ASN A 97 -11.95 -1.68 -11.28
C ASN A 97 -11.76 -0.28 -10.74
N HIS A 98 -10.52 0.04 -10.36
CA HIS A 98 -10.22 1.32 -9.72
C HIS A 98 -9.04 2.02 -10.36
N ARG A 99 -9.11 3.34 -10.39
CA ARG A 99 -7.99 4.21 -10.73
C ARG A 99 -7.40 4.79 -9.46
N ILE A 100 -6.20 4.32 -9.14
CA ILE A 100 -5.41 4.79 -8.00
C ILE A 100 -4.49 5.92 -8.47
N VAL A 101 -4.50 7.03 -7.76
CA VAL A 101 -3.60 8.16 -8.02
C VAL A 101 -2.86 8.51 -6.75
N PHE A 102 -1.54 8.27 -6.76
CA PHE A 102 -0.62 8.83 -5.78
C PHE A 102 -0.13 10.17 -6.30
N TYR A 103 -0.11 11.19 -5.44
CA TYR A 103 0.40 12.51 -5.77
C TYR A 103 1.11 13.15 -4.59
N ASN A 104 2.19 13.86 -4.87
CA ASN A 104 2.86 14.69 -3.87
C ASN A 104 2.03 15.96 -3.64
N SER A 105 1.82 16.35 -2.38
CA SER A 105 1.04 17.54 -2.04
C SER A 105 1.85 18.82 -1.82
N LEU A 106 3.17 18.76 -2.04
CA LEU A 106 4.07 19.90 -1.95
C LEU A 106 4.28 20.66 -3.27
N PHE A 107 3.76 20.15 -4.39
CA PHE A 107 3.88 20.75 -5.72
C PHE A 107 2.53 20.78 -6.42
#